data_AF-A0A9E3S7B5-F1
#
_entry.id   AF-A0A9E3S7B5-F1
#
_cell.length_a   1.000
_cell.length_b   1.000
_cell.length_c   1.000
_cell.angle_alpha   90.00
_cell.angle_beta   90.00
_cell.angle_gamma   90.00
#
_symmetry.space_group_name_H-M   'P 1'
#
loop_
_entity.id
_entity.type
_entity.pdbx_description
1 polymer ?
#
loop_
_entity_poly.entity_id
_entity_poly.type
_entity_poly.pdbx_seq_one_letter_code
_entity_poly.pdbx_strand_id
1 'polypeptide(L)'
;MKTHVFPDKKMVFRQQVALAVAAAIAVAVLGWEKSILIACGVPALMVLVFGPSAFIAILYCVLLLFSHQYYSVATWSFGGIVWHPREILLFLLMGHVAYLVLLRKVHVGVHTVHIGMLSLAVYFILAMFTGIMRRVDTSSLIGEARFPFFILSYFLLVALIRDRRQARRMLFVVLSVTILVATVSIAYFLYASLTGNLVQLHQTPWGEFMLYPLGKFTFQMVRPNGHALFEMFLVIAVSLALARNVRFRFRVFWTAIACILGAAIFITFMRTAYASAAVSLAVLTLLCLPGRRLPYVMVSMVGIGIMAVLAFTSFRLLSGAMLTGYEVEASLRARFIEMAGALNAFMQHPLFGVGLGGGFEALDMAQSGEQLAAGVREYTTVHNIWMYYLYKGGLVGLLFVITAYSLIVVSGQALVLAEAEPKSRALARGVLAAFVGQLVAGLAMPRFLYPQGYVVIALVACFFYANRNHAKVSPPRIPPNAGE
;
A
#
# COMPACT_ATOMS: atom_id res chain seq x y z
N MET A 1 2.63 7.70 -38.12
CA MET A 1 1.90 8.99 -38.10
C MET A 1 1.79 9.50 -36.66
N LYS A 2 2.59 10.50 -36.27
CA LYS A 2 2.42 11.20 -34.99
C LYS A 2 1.37 12.29 -35.21
N THR A 3 0.09 11.99 -34.99
CA THR A 3 -0.94 13.02 -34.94
C THR A 3 -0.70 13.83 -33.67
N HIS A 4 -0.09 15.01 -33.81
CA HIS A 4 -0.06 16.01 -32.75
C HIS A 4 -1.50 16.50 -32.54
N VAL A 5 -2.23 15.83 -31.64
CA VAL A 5 -3.54 16.26 -31.14
C VAL A 5 -3.29 17.32 -30.07
N PHE A 6 -2.75 18.47 -30.47
CA PHE A 6 -2.92 19.66 -29.65
C PHE A 6 -4.20 20.35 -30.13
N PRO A 7 -5.16 20.65 -29.24
CA PRO A 7 -6.34 21.41 -29.60
C PRO A 7 -5.91 22.73 -30.27
N ASP A 8 -6.63 23.14 -31.32
CA ASP A 8 -6.44 24.44 -31.97
C ASP A 8 -6.31 25.53 -30.87
N LYS A 9 -5.28 26.36 -30.96
CA LYS A 9 -5.04 27.47 -30.02
C LYS A 9 -6.30 28.33 -29.86
N LYS A 10 -7.10 28.48 -30.91
CA LYS A 10 -8.39 29.19 -30.87
C LYS A 10 -9.43 28.46 -30.01
N MET A 11 -9.45 27.13 -30.03
CA MET A 11 -10.35 26.33 -29.20
C MET A 11 -9.94 26.39 -27.72
N VAL A 12 -8.64 26.32 -27.42
CA VAL A 12 -8.13 26.49 -26.05
C VAL A 12 -8.47 27.87 -25.51
N PHE A 13 -8.28 28.93 -26.31
CA PHE A 13 -8.65 30.28 -25.94
C PHE A 13 -10.15 30.43 -25.68
N ARG A 14 -11.01 29.88 -26.54
CA ARG A 14 -12.48 29.88 -26.33
C ARG A 14 -12.89 29.15 -25.05
N GLN A 15 -12.25 28.01 -24.75
CA GLN A 15 -12.50 27.28 -23.50
C GLN A 15 -12.07 28.10 -22.29
N GLN A 16 -10.92 28.76 -22.33
CA GLN A 16 -10.45 29.63 -21.25
C GLN A 16 -11.38 30.83 -21.03
N VAL A 17 -11.85 31.49 -22.11
CA VAL A 17 -12.81 32.59 -22.03
C VAL A 17 -14.15 32.12 -21.45
N ALA A 18 -14.68 30.97 -21.88
CA ALA A 18 -15.92 30.42 -21.34
C ALA A 18 -15.80 30.09 -19.84
N LEU A 19 -14.67 29.53 -19.41
CA LEU A 19 -14.38 29.29 -17.99
C LEU A 19 -14.29 30.58 -17.18
N ALA A 20 -13.63 31.61 -17.72
CA ALA A 20 -13.52 32.90 -17.07
C ALA A 20 -14.89 33.58 -16.91
N VAL A 21 -15.74 33.53 -17.93
CA VAL A 21 -17.12 34.06 -17.88
C VAL A 21 -17.98 33.26 -16.89
N ALA A 22 -17.92 31.92 -16.91
CA ALA A 22 -18.64 31.09 -15.96
C ALA A 22 -18.19 31.35 -14.51
N ALA A 23 -16.89 31.53 -14.27
CA ALA A 23 -16.35 31.90 -12.97
C ALA A 23 -16.83 33.29 -12.53
N ALA A 24 -16.84 34.28 -13.43
CA ALA A 24 -17.34 35.63 -13.12
C ALA A 24 -18.84 35.65 -12.80
N ILE A 25 -19.66 34.88 -13.53
CA ILE A 25 -21.09 34.70 -13.23
C ILE A 25 -21.27 34.00 -11.88
N ALA A 26 -20.47 32.98 -11.57
CA ALA A 26 -20.49 32.33 -10.28
C ALA A 26 -20.18 33.34 -9.15
N VAL A 27 -19.15 34.20 -9.30
CA VAL A 27 -18.81 35.27 -8.33
C VAL A 27 -20.00 36.17 -8.06
N ALA A 28 -20.67 36.62 -9.12
CA ALA A 28 -21.81 37.54 -9.01
C ALA A 28 -23.03 36.91 -8.32
N VAL A 29 -23.25 35.59 -8.49
CA VAL A 29 -24.47 34.91 -8.01
C VAL A 29 -24.28 34.20 -6.66
N LEU A 30 -23.11 33.60 -6.42
CA LEU A 30 -22.86 32.69 -5.30
C LEU A 30 -21.96 33.30 -4.20
N GLY A 31 -21.41 34.49 -4.44
CA GLY A 31 -20.43 35.13 -3.58
C GLY A 31 -19.01 34.64 -3.83
N TRP A 32 -18.03 35.45 -3.43
CA TRP A 32 -16.62 35.24 -3.79
C TRP A 32 -16.03 33.91 -3.28
N GLU A 33 -16.41 33.46 -2.07
CA GLU A 33 -15.91 32.21 -1.47
C GLU A 33 -16.29 30.96 -2.29
N LYS A 34 -17.57 30.79 -2.62
CA LYS A 34 -18.07 29.68 -3.46
C LYS A 34 -17.51 29.74 -4.88
N SER A 35 -17.15 30.94 -5.32
CA SER A 35 -16.70 31.18 -6.67
C SER A 35 -15.21 30.96 -6.85
N ILE A 36 -14.39 31.18 -5.81
CA ILE A 36 -13.03 30.65 -5.74
C ILE A 36 -13.08 29.12 -5.80
N LEU A 37 -14.01 28.49 -5.08
CA LEU A 37 -14.14 27.03 -5.08
C LEU A 37 -14.53 26.49 -6.46
N ILE A 38 -15.42 27.17 -7.19
CA ILE A 38 -15.77 26.82 -8.58
C ILE A 38 -14.62 27.15 -9.53
N ALA A 39 -14.02 28.34 -9.43
CA ALA A 39 -12.96 28.82 -10.31
C ALA A 39 -11.66 28.03 -10.17
N CYS A 40 -11.37 27.47 -8.99
CA CYS A 40 -10.25 26.54 -8.80
C CYS A 40 -10.68 25.08 -9.00
N GLY A 41 -11.89 24.73 -8.57
CA GLY A 41 -12.43 23.38 -8.62
C GLY A 41 -12.70 22.89 -10.04
N VAL A 42 -13.24 23.74 -10.93
CA VAL A 42 -13.52 23.35 -12.32
C VAL A 42 -12.23 23.12 -13.11
N PRO A 43 -11.21 24.00 -13.11
CA PRO A 43 -9.93 23.70 -13.74
C PRO A 43 -9.24 22.47 -13.14
N ALA A 44 -9.27 22.31 -11.81
CA ALA A 44 -8.72 21.12 -11.16
C ALA A 44 -9.45 19.86 -11.66
N LEU A 45 -10.78 19.88 -11.70
CA LEU A 45 -11.61 18.80 -12.22
C LEU A 45 -11.32 18.54 -13.70
N MET A 46 -11.14 19.57 -14.52
CA MET A 46 -10.79 19.42 -15.93
C MET A 46 -9.39 18.85 -16.11
N VAL A 47 -8.41 19.21 -15.29
CA VAL A 47 -7.09 18.58 -15.29
C VAL A 47 -7.20 17.13 -14.84
N LEU A 48 -8.08 16.81 -13.88
CA LEU A 48 -8.32 15.45 -13.43
C LEU A 48 -9.06 14.59 -14.47
N VAL A 49 -9.91 15.18 -15.29
CA VAL A 49 -10.72 14.47 -16.29
C VAL A 49 -10.06 14.43 -17.68
N PHE A 50 -9.31 15.47 -18.05
CA PHE A 50 -8.71 15.63 -19.39
C PHE A 50 -7.19 15.71 -19.37
N GLY A 51 -6.57 15.78 -18.20
CA GLY A 51 -5.13 15.86 -18.08
C GLY A 51 -4.40 14.57 -18.48
N PRO A 52 -3.06 14.59 -18.50
CA PRO A 52 -2.26 13.43 -18.84
C PRO A 52 -2.50 12.29 -17.83
N SER A 53 -2.87 11.10 -18.31
CA SER A 53 -3.19 9.92 -17.48
C SER A 53 -2.12 9.59 -16.44
N ALA A 54 -0.84 9.73 -16.82
CA ALA A 54 0.28 9.50 -15.90
C ALA A 54 0.33 10.52 -14.76
N PHE A 55 -0.05 11.78 -15.00
CA PHE A 55 -0.08 12.80 -13.96
C PHE A 55 -1.16 12.51 -12.92
N ILE A 56 -2.38 12.15 -13.37
CA ILE A 56 -3.51 11.84 -12.49
C ILE A 56 -3.22 10.58 -11.66
N ALA A 57 -2.65 9.54 -12.29
CA ALA A 57 -2.21 8.34 -11.60
C ALA A 57 -1.15 8.63 -10.51
N ILE A 58 -0.18 9.49 -10.81
CA ILE A 58 0.84 9.93 -9.85
C ILE A 58 0.22 10.70 -8.69
N LEU A 59 -0.66 11.67 -8.99
CA LEU A 59 -1.34 12.46 -7.97
C LEU A 59 -2.15 11.58 -7.02
N TYR A 60 -2.85 10.58 -7.56
CA TYR A 60 -3.60 9.61 -6.77
C TYR A 60 -2.71 8.77 -5.85
N CYS A 61 -1.60 8.23 -6.39
CA CYS A 61 -0.65 7.48 -5.59
C CYS A 61 -0.07 8.35 -4.46
N VAL A 62 0.28 9.61 -4.74
CA VAL A 62 0.79 10.57 -3.74
C VAL A 62 -0.26 10.86 -2.67
N LEU A 63 -1.52 11.12 -3.06
CA LEU A 63 -2.60 11.39 -2.11
C LEU A 63 -2.85 10.21 -1.17
N LEU A 64 -2.81 8.99 -1.71
CA LEU A 64 -2.99 7.79 -0.89
C LEU A 64 -1.85 7.56 0.11
N LEU A 65 -0.65 8.14 -0.08
CA LEU A 65 0.42 8.06 0.92
C LEU A 65 0.06 8.79 2.19
N PHE A 66 -0.60 9.95 2.05
CA PHE A 66 -1.03 10.79 3.16
C PHE A 66 -2.38 10.37 3.74
N SER A 67 -2.97 9.30 3.22
CA SER A 67 -4.27 8.82 3.66
C SER A 67 -4.12 7.79 4.78
N HIS A 68 -4.72 8.05 5.94
CA HIS A 68 -5.00 7.05 6.95
C HIS A 68 -6.42 6.48 6.77
N GLN A 69 -6.70 5.25 7.21
CA GLN A 69 -8.05 4.66 7.04
C GLN A 69 -9.13 5.53 7.69
N TYR A 70 -8.90 5.96 8.91
CA TYR A 70 -9.86 6.73 9.71
C TYR A 70 -9.67 8.26 9.63
N TYR A 71 -8.48 8.72 9.24
CA TYR A 71 -8.14 10.14 9.28
C TYR A 71 -7.70 10.64 7.92
N SER A 72 -8.18 11.83 7.58
CA SER A 72 -7.82 12.55 6.36
C SER A 72 -7.85 14.03 6.64
N VAL A 73 -7.13 14.80 5.83
CA VAL A 73 -7.08 16.27 5.96
C VAL A 73 -8.47 16.89 5.84
N ALA A 74 -9.36 16.23 5.10
CA ALA A 74 -10.78 16.57 5.02
C ALA A 74 -11.62 15.28 4.97
N THR A 75 -12.86 15.37 5.45
CA THR A 75 -13.88 14.31 5.34
C THR A 75 -15.25 14.95 5.10
N TRP A 76 -16.11 14.29 4.33
CA TRP A 76 -17.47 14.75 4.05
C TRP A 76 -18.47 13.64 4.36
N SER A 77 -19.46 13.92 5.20
CA SER A 77 -20.53 12.96 5.48
C SER A 77 -21.67 13.14 4.49
N PHE A 78 -21.92 12.13 3.64
CA PHE A 78 -23.01 12.15 2.67
C PHE A 78 -23.61 10.75 2.51
N GLY A 79 -24.95 10.65 2.62
CA GLY A 79 -25.66 9.38 2.50
C GLY A 79 -25.31 8.35 3.58
N GLY A 80 -24.98 8.81 4.80
CA GLY A 80 -24.52 7.92 5.89
C GLY A 80 -23.09 7.39 5.74
N ILE A 81 -22.35 7.86 4.73
CA ILE A 81 -20.96 7.46 4.46
C ILE A 81 -20.04 8.66 4.70
N VAL A 82 -18.95 8.45 5.44
CA VAL A 82 -17.87 9.43 5.57
C VAL A 82 -16.92 9.29 4.39
N TRP A 83 -16.99 10.23 3.45
CA TRP A 83 -16.18 10.29 2.24
C TRP A 83 -14.84 10.96 2.51
N HIS A 84 -13.78 10.33 2.03
CA HIS A 84 -12.43 10.88 2.08
C HIS A 84 -11.99 11.39 0.69
N PRO A 85 -11.10 12.41 0.62
CA PRO A 85 -10.61 12.96 -0.66
C PRO A 85 -10.10 11.89 -1.63
N ARG A 86 -9.48 10.83 -1.11
CA ARG A 86 -8.98 9.69 -1.89
C ARG A 86 -10.08 8.89 -2.60
N GLU A 87 -11.26 8.78 -1.98
CA GLU A 87 -12.38 8.03 -2.53
C GLU A 87 -12.98 8.83 -3.68
N ILE A 88 -13.18 10.14 -3.49
CA ILE A 88 -13.58 11.06 -4.54
C ILE A 88 -12.60 11.00 -5.73
N LEU A 89 -11.30 11.07 -5.46
CA LEU A 89 -10.28 10.98 -6.52
C LEU A 89 -10.29 9.62 -7.23
N LEU A 90 -10.57 8.52 -6.52
CA LEU A 90 -10.75 7.19 -7.11
C LEU A 90 -11.95 7.17 -8.06
N PHE A 91 -13.09 7.76 -7.69
CA PHE A 91 -14.26 7.87 -8.60
C PHE A 91 -13.97 8.74 -9.82
N LEU A 92 -13.24 9.85 -9.65
CA LEU A 92 -12.81 10.68 -10.79
C LEU A 92 -11.88 9.92 -11.73
N LEU A 93 -10.95 9.13 -11.17
CA LEU A 93 -10.09 8.23 -11.96
C LEU A 93 -10.90 7.17 -12.71
N MET A 94 -11.92 6.59 -12.08
CA MET A 94 -12.83 5.64 -12.75
C MET A 94 -13.53 6.31 -13.94
N GLY A 95 -14.08 7.52 -13.75
CA GLY A 95 -14.68 8.30 -14.83
C GLY A 95 -13.69 8.62 -15.95
N HIS A 96 -12.46 9.00 -15.60
CA HIS A 96 -11.39 9.25 -16.58
C HIS A 96 -11.01 7.99 -17.37
N VAL A 97 -10.86 6.84 -16.71
CA VAL A 97 -10.59 5.57 -17.38
C VAL A 97 -11.76 5.15 -18.27
N ALA A 98 -13.01 5.27 -17.81
CA ALA A 98 -14.20 4.99 -18.61
C ALA A 98 -14.24 5.85 -19.89
N TYR A 99 -13.96 7.15 -19.76
CA TYR A 99 -13.82 8.04 -20.92
C TYR A 99 -12.72 7.58 -21.88
N LEU A 100 -11.55 7.19 -21.39
CA LEU A 100 -10.47 6.67 -22.25
C LEU A 100 -10.82 5.32 -22.90
N VAL A 101 -11.62 4.47 -22.24
CA VAL A 101 -12.14 3.22 -22.81
C VAL A 101 -13.10 3.53 -23.96
N LEU A 102 -14.03 4.48 -23.79
CA LEU A 102 -14.93 4.93 -24.86
C LEU A 102 -14.15 5.46 -26.08
N LEU A 103 -13.04 6.15 -25.84
CA LEU A 103 -12.14 6.61 -26.90
C LEU A 103 -11.22 5.51 -27.48
N ARG A 104 -11.35 4.26 -27.04
CA ARG A 104 -10.47 3.13 -27.41
C ARG A 104 -8.98 3.42 -27.17
N LYS A 105 -8.68 4.24 -26.15
CA LYS A 105 -7.32 4.65 -25.77
C LYS A 105 -6.72 3.82 -24.65
N VAL A 106 -7.49 2.90 -24.08
CA VAL A 106 -7.05 1.94 -23.06
C VAL A 106 -6.83 0.59 -23.73
N HIS A 107 -5.62 0.06 -23.58
CA HIS A 107 -5.27 -1.29 -24.05
C HIS A 107 -4.71 -2.05 -22.85
N VAL A 108 -5.49 -3.00 -22.33
CA VAL A 108 -5.07 -3.86 -21.22
C VAL A 108 -4.91 -5.26 -21.78
N GLY A 109 -3.67 -5.75 -21.80
CA GLY A 109 -3.38 -7.14 -22.16
C GLY A 109 -3.61 -8.06 -20.96
N VAL A 110 -4.09 -9.28 -21.20
CA VAL A 110 -4.22 -10.27 -20.13
C VAL A 110 -2.83 -10.67 -19.63
N HIS A 111 -2.66 -10.67 -18.31
CA HIS A 111 -1.39 -10.88 -17.64
C HIS A 111 -1.62 -11.65 -16.33
N THR A 112 -0.64 -12.44 -15.90
CA THR A 112 -0.71 -13.25 -14.67
C THR A 112 -1.05 -12.40 -13.43
N VAL A 113 -0.54 -11.17 -13.35
CA VAL A 113 -0.87 -10.21 -12.28
C VAL A 113 -2.36 -9.82 -12.29
N HIS A 114 -3.02 -9.73 -13.45
CA HIS A 114 -4.45 -9.47 -13.51
C HIS A 114 -5.26 -10.60 -12.88
N ILE A 115 -4.87 -11.86 -13.14
CA ILE A 115 -5.50 -13.03 -12.52
C ILE A 115 -5.31 -12.99 -11.00
N GLY A 116 -4.12 -12.60 -10.53
CA GLY A 116 -3.88 -12.42 -9.10
C GLY A 116 -4.77 -11.34 -8.48
N MET A 117 -4.84 -10.17 -9.09
CA MET A 117 -5.67 -9.06 -8.59
C MET A 117 -7.18 -9.34 -8.69
N LEU A 118 -7.62 -10.07 -9.71
CA LEU A 118 -9.00 -10.57 -9.81
C LEU A 118 -9.29 -11.59 -8.71
N SER A 119 -8.36 -12.49 -8.39
CA SER A 119 -8.51 -13.44 -7.27
C SER A 119 -8.71 -12.69 -5.94
N LEU A 120 -7.93 -11.62 -5.71
CA LEU A 120 -8.11 -10.77 -4.53
C LEU A 120 -9.47 -10.05 -4.53
N ALA A 121 -9.95 -9.57 -5.70
CA ALA A 121 -11.28 -8.99 -5.81
C ALA A 121 -12.39 -10.02 -5.51
N VAL A 122 -12.25 -11.24 -6.01
CA VAL A 122 -13.19 -12.36 -5.74
C VAL A 122 -13.23 -12.68 -4.24
N TYR A 123 -12.08 -12.67 -3.55
CA TYR A 123 -12.05 -12.81 -2.08
C TYR A 123 -12.97 -11.78 -1.39
N PHE A 124 -12.86 -10.50 -1.74
CA PHE A 124 -13.69 -9.47 -1.10
C PHE A 124 -15.16 -9.54 -1.51
N ILE A 125 -15.46 -9.89 -2.76
CA ILE A 125 -16.84 -10.12 -3.21
C ILE A 125 -17.46 -11.27 -2.41
N LEU A 126 -16.74 -12.38 -2.26
CA LEU A 126 -17.18 -13.52 -1.47
C LEU A 126 -17.40 -13.14 -0.01
N ALA A 127 -16.43 -12.46 0.63
CA ALA A 127 -16.57 -12.03 2.01
C ALA A 127 -17.72 -11.03 2.21
N MET A 128 -17.93 -10.11 1.28
CA MET A 128 -19.06 -9.17 1.29
C MET A 128 -20.39 -9.90 1.16
N PHE A 129 -20.51 -10.83 0.21
CA PHE A 129 -21.70 -11.65 0.02
C PHE A 129 -22.02 -12.48 1.28
N THR A 130 -21.01 -13.11 1.88
CA THR A 130 -21.16 -13.83 3.15
C THR A 130 -21.67 -12.92 4.27
N GLY A 131 -21.16 -11.69 4.38
CA GLY A 131 -21.61 -10.71 5.37
C GLY A 131 -23.08 -10.33 5.17
N ILE A 132 -23.50 -10.09 3.93
CA ILE A 132 -24.90 -9.80 3.57
C ILE A 132 -25.81 -10.98 3.93
N MET A 133 -25.42 -12.21 3.54
CA MET A 133 -26.21 -13.41 3.80
C MET A 133 -26.36 -13.70 5.31
N ARG A 134 -25.39 -13.27 6.11
CA ARG A 134 -25.39 -13.38 7.57
C ARG A 134 -26.09 -12.22 8.28
N ARG A 135 -26.66 -11.27 7.53
CA ARG A 135 -27.39 -10.10 8.06
C ARG A 135 -26.56 -9.29 9.05
N VAL A 136 -25.27 -9.18 8.77
CA VAL A 136 -24.36 -8.29 9.49
C VAL A 136 -24.87 -6.85 9.40
N ASP A 137 -24.63 -6.06 10.44
CA ASP A 137 -24.98 -4.64 10.43
C ASP A 137 -24.44 -3.92 9.18
N THR A 138 -25.33 -3.18 8.52
CA THR A 138 -25.05 -2.51 7.25
C THR A 138 -23.94 -1.47 7.41
N SER A 139 -23.85 -0.79 8.55
CA SER A 139 -22.81 0.23 8.78
C SER A 139 -21.42 -0.40 8.88
N SER A 140 -21.29 -1.53 9.58
CA SER A 140 -20.05 -2.31 9.66
C SER A 140 -19.66 -2.86 8.28
N LEU A 141 -20.63 -3.39 7.52
CA LEU A 141 -20.42 -3.87 6.17
C LEU A 141 -19.90 -2.74 5.26
N ILE A 142 -20.53 -1.56 5.28
CA ILE A 142 -20.12 -0.39 4.48
C ILE A 142 -18.73 0.09 4.88
N GLY A 143 -18.42 0.10 6.18
CA GLY A 143 -17.11 0.49 6.70
C GLY A 143 -15.97 -0.35 6.10
N GLU A 144 -16.16 -1.67 6.06
CA GLU A 144 -15.16 -2.60 5.50
C GLU A 144 -15.22 -2.75 3.97
N ALA A 145 -16.39 -2.51 3.36
CA ALA A 145 -16.53 -2.52 1.90
C ALA A 145 -15.61 -1.51 1.21
N ARG A 146 -15.03 -0.55 1.95
CA ARG A 146 -13.97 0.35 1.47
C ARG A 146 -12.70 -0.39 1.03
N PHE A 147 -12.38 -1.53 1.62
CA PHE A 147 -11.19 -2.32 1.29
C PHE A 147 -11.18 -2.78 -0.19
N PRO A 148 -12.22 -3.44 -0.72
CA PRO A 148 -12.26 -3.80 -2.14
C PRO A 148 -12.24 -2.60 -3.08
N PHE A 149 -12.77 -1.43 -2.69
CA PHE A 149 -12.68 -0.23 -3.53
C PHE A 149 -11.22 0.12 -3.83
N PHE A 150 -10.30 -0.04 -2.87
CA PHE A 150 -8.88 0.24 -3.13
C PHE A 150 -8.19 -0.81 -4.01
N ILE A 151 -8.79 -1.97 -4.26
CA ILE A 151 -8.30 -2.91 -5.29
C ILE A 151 -8.51 -2.34 -6.68
N LEU A 152 -9.59 -1.57 -6.90
CA LEU A 152 -9.85 -0.91 -8.19
C LEU A 152 -8.70 0.01 -8.61
N SER A 153 -7.98 0.58 -7.64
CA SER A 153 -6.74 1.34 -7.86
C SER A 153 -5.80 0.63 -8.82
N TYR A 154 -5.61 -0.68 -8.68
CA TYR A 154 -4.72 -1.43 -9.57
C TYR A 154 -5.19 -1.41 -11.02
N PHE A 155 -6.47 -1.72 -11.27
CA PHE A 155 -7.02 -1.77 -12.62
C PHE A 155 -6.98 -0.39 -13.28
N LEU A 156 -7.24 0.67 -12.50
CA LEU A 156 -7.15 2.05 -12.98
C LEU A 156 -5.71 2.44 -13.28
N LEU A 157 -4.76 2.14 -12.40
CA LEU A 157 -3.35 2.43 -12.64
C LEU A 157 -2.82 1.70 -13.88
N VAL A 158 -3.19 0.43 -14.09
CA VAL A 158 -2.78 -0.30 -15.30
C VAL A 158 -3.41 0.28 -16.56
N ALA A 159 -4.67 0.72 -16.51
CA ALA A 159 -5.31 1.38 -17.64
C ALA A 159 -4.64 2.72 -18.01
N LEU A 160 -4.10 3.43 -17.01
CA LEU A 160 -3.50 4.76 -17.18
C LEU A 160 -2.01 4.74 -17.49
N ILE A 161 -1.28 3.73 -16.99
CA ILE A 161 0.17 3.61 -17.14
C ILE A 161 0.48 2.70 -18.33
N ARG A 162 0.84 3.35 -19.44
CA ARG A 162 0.99 2.68 -20.74
C ARG A 162 2.34 2.03 -20.94
N ASP A 163 3.37 2.54 -20.27
CA ASP A 163 4.73 2.16 -20.53
C ASP A 163 5.60 2.13 -19.27
N ARG A 164 6.75 1.48 -19.43
CA ARG A 164 7.80 1.35 -18.42
C ARG A 164 8.29 2.70 -17.88
N ARG A 165 8.38 3.73 -18.73
CA ARG A 165 8.89 5.06 -18.35
C ARG A 165 7.92 5.76 -17.42
N GLN A 166 6.62 5.65 -17.68
CA GLN A 166 5.55 6.17 -16.82
C GLN A 166 5.53 5.45 -15.47
N ALA A 167 5.60 4.11 -15.45
CA ALA A 167 5.67 3.33 -14.21
C ALA A 167 6.88 3.73 -13.36
N ARG A 168 8.06 3.89 -13.99
CA ARG A 168 9.27 4.37 -13.30
C ARG A 168 9.10 5.79 -12.79
N ARG A 169 8.58 6.70 -13.60
CA ARG A 169 8.35 8.09 -13.19
C ARG A 169 7.45 8.15 -11.96
N MET A 170 6.36 7.37 -11.95
CA MET A 170 5.49 7.27 -10.80
C MET A 170 6.23 6.76 -9.57
N LEU A 171 6.98 5.66 -9.70
CA LEU A 171 7.78 5.10 -8.60
C LEU A 171 8.79 6.14 -8.05
N PHE A 172 9.46 6.90 -8.92
CA PHE A 172 10.40 7.95 -8.50
C PHE A 172 9.71 9.13 -7.82
N VAL A 173 8.53 9.55 -8.27
CA VAL A 173 7.77 10.61 -7.58
C VAL A 173 7.35 10.16 -6.19
N VAL A 174 6.82 8.93 -6.07
CA VAL A 174 6.46 8.33 -4.78
C VAL A 174 7.70 8.22 -3.87
N LEU A 175 8.85 7.81 -4.41
CA LEU A 175 10.12 7.79 -3.69
C LEU A 175 10.53 9.18 -3.20
N SER A 176 10.46 10.21 -4.06
CA SER A 176 10.82 11.58 -3.69
C SER A 176 9.94 12.11 -2.56
N VAL A 177 8.63 11.87 -2.63
CA VAL A 177 7.70 12.22 -1.55
C VAL A 177 8.04 11.44 -0.28
N THR A 178 8.34 10.15 -0.40
CA THR A 178 8.73 9.31 0.75
C THR A 178 10.00 9.82 1.42
N ILE A 179 11.03 10.21 0.65
CA ILE A 179 12.27 10.81 1.18
C ILE A 179 11.96 12.14 1.89
N LEU A 180 11.10 12.98 1.31
CA LEU A 180 10.71 14.24 1.94
C LEU A 180 10.04 13.98 3.31
N VAL A 181 9.08 13.06 3.37
CA VAL A 181 8.39 12.70 4.62
C VAL A 181 9.37 12.09 5.64
N ALA A 182 10.30 11.24 5.20
CA ALA A 182 11.34 10.66 6.04
C ALA A 182 12.25 11.75 6.64
N THR A 183 12.73 12.69 5.83
CA THR A 183 13.58 13.81 6.26
C THR A 183 12.86 14.71 7.25
N VAL A 184 11.60 15.07 6.98
CA VAL A 184 10.78 15.88 7.90
C VAL A 184 10.55 15.14 9.23
N SER A 185 10.31 13.83 9.18
CA SER A 185 10.13 13.01 10.39
C SER A 185 11.39 12.96 11.25
N ILE A 186 12.56 12.81 10.62
CA ILE A 186 13.86 12.85 11.31
C ILE A 186 14.12 14.23 11.90
N ALA A 187 13.87 15.31 11.14
CA ALA A 187 14.02 16.67 11.64
C ALA A 187 13.12 16.94 12.85
N TYR A 188 11.87 16.49 12.80
CA TYR A 188 10.94 16.61 13.92
C TYR A 188 11.37 15.77 15.13
N PHE A 189 11.82 14.52 14.91
CA PHE A 189 12.38 13.67 15.98
C PHE A 189 13.56 14.35 16.69
N LEU A 190 14.50 14.90 15.92
CA LEU A 190 15.66 15.62 16.45
C LEU A 190 15.24 16.88 17.21
N TYR A 191 14.31 17.67 16.66
CA TYR A 191 13.75 18.83 17.33
C TYR A 191 13.12 18.48 18.68
N ALA A 192 12.24 17.48 18.72
CA ALA A 192 11.59 17.03 19.95
C ALA A 192 12.59 16.49 20.98
N SER A 193 13.61 15.76 20.51
CA SER A 193 14.67 15.21 21.37
C SER A 193 15.58 16.30 21.95
N LEU A 194 15.90 17.35 21.18
CA LEU A 194 16.78 18.43 21.60
C LEU A 194 16.08 19.46 22.50
N THR A 195 14.80 19.74 22.25
CA THR A 195 14.04 20.76 23.00
C THR A 195 13.29 20.20 24.20
N GLY A 196 13.07 18.87 24.25
CA GLY A 196 12.17 18.26 25.23
C GLY A 196 10.69 18.55 24.97
N ASN A 197 10.35 19.22 23.86
CA ASN A 197 8.96 19.47 23.44
C ASN A 197 8.36 18.20 22.84
N LEU A 198 8.01 17.27 23.72
CA LEU A 198 7.36 16.02 23.33
C LEU A 198 5.86 16.25 23.17
N VAL A 199 5.30 15.77 22.06
CA VAL A 199 3.88 15.93 21.74
C VAL A 199 3.25 14.56 21.58
N GLN A 200 2.13 14.36 22.27
CA GLN A 200 1.33 13.16 22.14
C GLN A 200 0.09 13.45 21.29
N LEU A 201 0.15 13.09 20.02
CA LEU A 201 -0.95 13.21 19.06
C LEU A 201 -1.33 11.81 18.57
N HIS A 202 -2.49 11.34 19.02
CA HIS A 202 -3.05 10.09 18.58
C HIS A 202 -3.73 10.30 17.21
N GLN A 203 -3.28 9.55 16.21
CA GLN A 203 -3.94 9.37 14.91
C GLN A 203 -4.40 10.67 14.23
N THR A 204 -3.45 11.45 13.73
CA THR A 204 -3.73 12.68 12.97
C THR A 204 -3.67 12.45 11.46
N PRO A 205 -4.13 13.40 10.62
CA PRO A 205 -3.89 13.37 9.17
C PRO A 205 -2.40 13.33 8.78
N TRP A 206 -1.50 13.71 9.69
CA TRP A 206 -0.06 13.74 9.47
C TRP A 206 0.64 12.46 9.95
N GLY A 207 -0.02 11.66 10.79
CA GLY A 207 0.52 10.46 11.40
C GLY A 207 0.24 10.37 12.90
N GLU A 208 0.98 9.50 13.57
CA GLU A 208 0.91 9.27 15.01
C GLU A 208 2.22 9.70 15.67
N PHE A 209 2.09 10.50 16.74
CA PHE A 209 3.19 11.03 17.52
C PHE A 209 2.97 10.62 18.97
N MET A 210 3.83 9.75 19.49
CA MET A 210 3.62 9.13 20.80
C MET A 210 4.90 9.19 21.62
N LEU A 211 4.77 9.12 22.93
CA LEU A 211 5.91 9.02 23.83
C LEU A 211 6.38 7.57 23.89
N TYR A 212 7.69 7.35 23.71
CA TYR A 212 8.31 6.03 23.78
C TYR A 212 9.33 6.00 24.92
N PRO A 213 9.04 5.33 26.05
CA PRO A 213 9.99 5.19 27.13
C PRO A 213 11.09 4.19 26.75
N LEU A 214 12.35 4.59 26.90
CA LEU A 214 13.52 3.74 26.73
C LEU A 214 14.46 3.93 27.94
N GLY A 215 14.31 3.04 28.92
CA GLY A 215 14.97 3.17 30.21
C GLY A 215 14.49 4.41 30.95
N LYS A 216 15.42 5.31 31.32
CA LYS A 216 15.11 6.58 32.01
C LYS A 216 14.74 7.73 31.07
N PHE A 217 14.86 7.51 29.75
CA PHE A 217 14.63 8.54 28.74
C PHE A 217 13.29 8.31 28.06
N THR A 218 12.62 9.40 27.70
CA THR A 218 11.42 9.37 26.87
C THR A 218 11.74 10.00 25.52
N PHE A 219 11.52 9.25 24.46
CA PHE A 219 11.72 9.71 23.09
C PHE A 219 10.39 9.97 22.41
N GLN A 220 10.40 10.88 21.44
CA GLN A 220 9.27 11.05 20.54
C GLN A 220 9.26 9.93 19.50
N MET A 221 8.27 9.04 19.52
CA MET A 221 7.98 8.17 18.38
C MET A 221 7.29 8.97 17.29
N VAL A 222 7.77 8.86 16.05
CA VAL A 222 7.25 9.59 14.89
C VAL A 222 6.82 8.59 13.81
N ARG A 223 5.51 8.44 13.59
CA ARG A 223 4.92 7.51 12.62
C ARG A 223 4.07 8.27 11.61
N PRO A 224 4.67 8.88 10.58
CA PRO A 224 3.91 9.60 9.57
C PRO A 224 3.01 8.67 8.77
N ASN A 225 1.96 9.22 8.17
CA ASN A 225 1.22 8.49 7.14
C ASN A 225 2.16 8.14 5.96
N GLY A 226 2.10 6.90 5.49
CA GLY A 226 3.00 6.38 4.46
C GLY A 226 4.31 5.80 4.97
N HIS A 227 4.55 5.71 6.28
CA HIS A 227 5.79 5.14 6.85
C HIS A 227 6.09 3.70 6.36
N ALA A 228 5.08 2.91 5.99
CA ALA A 228 5.28 1.58 5.40
C ALA A 228 6.11 1.62 4.10
N LEU A 229 6.13 2.74 3.39
CA LEU A 229 6.97 2.94 2.22
C LEU A 229 8.44 3.12 2.54
N PHE A 230 8.80 3.51 3.76
CA PHE A 230 10.22 3.66 4.14
C PHE A 230 10.96 2.34 3.95
N GLU A 231 10.37 1.23 4.39
CA GLU A 231 10.95 -0.10 4.26
C GLU A 231 11.02 -0.55 2.79
N MET A 232 9.96 -0.29 2.02
CA MET A 232 9.92 -0.65 0.61
C MET A 232 11.04 0.07 -0.16
N PHE A 233 11.15 1.38 0.02
CA PHE A 233 12.15 2.17 -0.68
C PHE A 233 13.56 2.01 -0.11
N LEU A 234 13.71 1.66 1.16
CA LEU A 234 15.00 1.25 1.73
C LEU A 234 15.56 0.07 0.93
N VAL A 235 14.77 -0.98 0.75
CA VAL A 235 15.19 -2.20 0.05
C VAL A 235 15.44 -1.94 -1.43
N ILE A 236 14.64 -1.09 -2.07
CA ILE A 236 14.87 -0.64 -3.45
C ILE A 236 16.19 0.13 -3.54
N ALA A 237 16.45 1.08 -2.63
CA ALA A 237 17.68 1.87 -2.60
C ALA A 237 18.91 1.00 -2.39
N VAL A 238 18.86 0.05 -1.43
CA VAL A 238 19.93 -0.93 -1.21
C VAL A 238 20.16 -1.77 -2.47
N SER A 239 19.09 -2.27 -3.10
CA SER A 239 19.23 -3.05 -4.34
C SER A 239 19.88 -2.24 -5.47
N LEU A 240 19.56 -0.96 -5.60
CA LEU A 240 20.15 -0.07 -6.61
C LEU A 240 21.60 0.31 -6.29
N ALA A 241 21.94 0.49 -5.01
CA ALA A 241 23.31 0.73 -4.56
C ALA A 241 24.22 -0.48 -4.86
N LEU A 242 23.69 -1.70 -4.70
CA LEU A 242 24.38 -2.96 -4.97
C LEU A 242 24.39 -3.37 -6.46
N ALA A 243 23.74 -2.60 -7.33
CA ALA A 243 23.65 -2.96 -8.74
C ALA A 243 25.02 -2.94 -9.44
N ARG A 244 25.27 -3.96 -10.27
CA ARG A 244 26.44 -4.02 -11.15
C ARG A 244 26.39 -2.88 -12.17
N ASN A 245 27.55 -2.33 -12.52
CA ASN A 245 27.70 -1.25 -13.52
C ASN A 245 27.03 0.10 -13.16
N VAL A 246 26.78 0.36 -11.88
CA VAL A 246 26.38 1.69 -11.40
C VAL A 246 27.64 2.49 -11.05
N ARG A 247 27.76 3.72 -11.60
CA ARG A 247 28.89 4.63 -11.30
C ARG A 247 28.93 4.92 -9.80
N PHE A 248 30.12 5.09 -9.23
CA PHE A 248 30.34 5.32 -7.80
C PHE A 248 29.44 6.41 -7.21
N ARG A 249 29.35 7.58 -7.86
CA ARG A 249 28.47 8.70 -7.43
C ARG A 249 27.00 8.30 -7.23
N PHE A 250 26.48 7.41 -8.08
CA PHE A 250 25.10 6.94 -7.96
C PHE A 250 24.96 5.90 -6.86
N ARG A 251 26.00 5.09 -6.60
CA ARG A 251 26.02 4.19 -5.44
C ARG A 251 25.96 4.99 -4.14
N VAL A 252 26.80 6.01 -4.01
CA VAL A 252 26.80 6.92 -2.85
C VAL A 252 25.43 7.56 -2.67
N PHE A 253 24.81 8.06 -3.75
CA PHE A 253 23.46 8.62 -3.71
C PHE A 253 22.41 7.61 -3.18
N TRP A 254 22.40 6.38 -3.70
CA TRP A 254 21.45 5.35 -3.26
C TRP A 254 21.72 4.86 -1.83
N THR A 255 22.99 4.79 -1.42
CA THR A 255 23.37 4.50 -0.04
C THR A 255 22.90 5.61 0.91
N ALA A 256 23.06 6.89 0.53
CA ALA A 256 22.57 8.00 1.33
C ALA A 256 21.04 7.96 1.50
N ILE A 257 20.29 7.65 0.43
CA ILE A 257 18.84 7.43 0.51
C ILE A 257 18.52 6.27 1.46
N ALA A 258 19.22 5.14 1.33
CA ALA A 258 19.03 4.00 2.21
C ALA A 258 19.29 4.36 3.69
N CYS A 259 20.33 5.15 3.99
CA CYS A 259 20.61 5.63 5.34
C CYS A 259 19.49 6.53 5.87
N ILE A 260 18.97 7.47 5.07
CA ILE A 260 17.86 8.34 5.46
C ILE A 260 16.60 7.51 5.76
N LEU A 261 16.25 6.57 4.89
CA LEU A 261 15.07 5.71 5.10
C LEU A 261 15.27 4.76 6.28
N GLY A 262 16.48 4.24 6.49
CA GLY A 262 16.82 3.43 7.66
C GLY A 262 16.70 4.21 8.98
N ALA A 263 17.20 5.45 9.02
CA ALA A 263 17.03 6.35 10.16
C ALA A 263 15.55 6.68 10.40
N ALA A 264 14.78 6.93 9.35
CA ALA A 264 13.34 7.17 9.47
C ALA A 264 12.59 5.95 10.01
N ILE A 265 12.97 4.73 9.60
CA ILE A 265 12.43 3.49 10.18
C ILE A 265 12.81 3.39 11.67
N PHE A 266 14.07 3.67 12.03
CA PHE A 266 14.56 3.61 13.40
C PHE A 266 13.78 4.52 14.37
N ILE A 267 13.45 5.75 13.98
CA ILE A 267 12.67 6.67 14.82
C ILE A 267 11.18 6.30 14.94
N THR A 268 10.70 5.35 14.13
CA THR A 268 9.31 4.87 14.28
C THR A 268 9.13 3.97 15.49
N PHE A 269 10.20 3.41 16.06
CA PHE A 269 10.16 2.41 17.14
C PHE A 269 9.23 1.20 16.86
N MET A 270 8.90 0.95 15.59
CA MET A 270 8.02 -0.14 15.20
C MET A 270 8.81 -1.42 14.99
N ARG A 271 8.70 -2.37 15.93
CA ARG A 271 9.31 -3.70 15.81
C ARG A 271 8.94 -4.42 14.51
N THR A 272 7.69 -4.25 14.06
CA THR A 272 7.21 -4.82 12.80
C THR A 272 7.90 -4.20 11.58
N ALA A 273 8.28 -2.92 11.64
CA ALA A 273 9.02 -2.27 10.57
C ALA A 273 10.45 -2.80 10.46
N TYR A 274 11.12 -3.03 11.61
CA TYR A 274 12.45 -3.63 11.65
C TYR A 274 12.46 -5.05 11.10
N ALA A 275 11.51 -5.88 11.56
CA ALA A 275 11.36 -7.25 11.10
C ALA A 275 11.10 -7.31 9.59
N SER A 276 10.18 -6.48 9.09
CA SER A 276 9.85 -6.36 7.67
C SER A 276 11.06 -5.95 6.81
N ALA A 277 11.81 -4.92 7.24
CA ALA A 277 13.02 -4.48 6.55
C ALA A 277 14.10 -5.58 6.54
N ALA A 278 14.33 -6.26 7.67
CA ALA A 278 15.28 -7.36 7.78
C ALA A 278 14.92 -8.53 6.85
N VAL A 279 13.66 -8.97 6.86
CA VAL A 279 13.18 -10.03 5.97
C VAL A 279 13.30 -9.61 4.50
N SER A 280 12.94 -8.37 4.17
CA SER A 280 13.09 -7.85 2.81
C SER A 280 14.55 -7.86 2.35
N LEU A 281 15.50 -7.46 3.21
CA LEU A 281 16.93 -7.49 2.91
C LEU A 281 17.47 -8.92 2.77
N ALA A 282 16.98 -9.86 3.58
CA ALA A 282 17.31 -11.29 3.44
C ALA A 282 16.84 -11.84 2.09
N VAL A 283 15.59 -11.55 1.70
CA VAL A 283 15.05 -11.93 0.38
C VAL A 283 15.84 -11.27 -0.75
N LEU A 284 16.19 -9.99 -0.63
CA LEU A 284 17.03 -9.30 -1.61
C LEU A 284 18.40 -9.99 -1.76
N THR A 285 19.02 -10.38 -0.64
CA THR A 285 20.30 -11.10 -0.64
C THR A 285 20.18 -12.41 -1.40
N LEU A 286 19.12 -13.19 -1.13
CA LEU A 286 18.84 -14.44 -1.84
C LEU A 286 18.62 -14.21 -3.35
N LEU A 287 17.88 -13.17 -3.74
CA LEU A 287 17.67 -12.80 -5.15
C LEU A 287 18.94 -12.32 -5.86
N CYS A 288 19.97 -11.91 -5.10
CA CYS A 288 21.25 -11.47 -5.64
C CYS A 288 22.28 -12.61 -5.81
N LEU A 289 22.06 -13.78 -5.18
CA LEU A 289 22.98 -14.92 -5.29
C LEU A 289 23.06 -15.44 -6.74
N PRO A 290 24.27 -15.79 -7.22
CA PRO A 290 24.44 -16.40 -8.54
C PRO A 290 23.95 -17.86 -8.54
N GLY A 291 23.13 -18.23 -9.53
CA GLY A 291 22.73 -19.62 -9.80
C GLY A 291 21.23 -19.87 -9.88
N ARG A 292 20.84 -21.05 -10.39
CA ARG A 292 19.46 -21.57 -10.48
C ARG A 292 18.85 -21.92 -9.10
N ARG A 293 19.25 -21.23 -8.02
CA ARG A 293 18.74 -21.47 -6.65
C ARG A 293 17.43 -20.74 -6.35
N LEU A 294 16.86 -20.12 -7.36
CA LEU A 294 15.59 -19.40 -7.33
C LEU A 294 14.36 -20.21 -6.87
N PRO A 295 14.18 -21.52 -7.18
CA PRO A 295 13.10 -22.30 -6.61
C PRO A 295 13.25 -22.48 -5.10
N TYR A 296 14.49 -22.46 -4.56
CA TYR A 296 14.71 -22.48 -3.11
C TYR A 296 14.27 -21.17 -2.44
N VAL A 297 14.21 -20.04 -3.15
CA VAL A 297 13.62 -18.78 -2.63
C VAL A 297 12.10 -18.90 -2.53
N MET A 298 11.46 -19.55 -3.51
CA MET A 298 10.01 -19.79 -3.44
C MET A 298 9.66 -20.84 -2.37
N VAL A 299 10.43 -21.92 -2.29
CA VAL A 299 10.28 -22.96 -1.25
C VAL A 299 10.64 -22.40 0.12
N SER A 300 11.64 -21.53 0.25
CA SER A 300 11.95 -20.89 1.54
C SER A 300 10.92 -19.82 1.92
N MET A 301 10.29 -19.14 0.96
CA MET A 301 9.17 -18.24 1.25
C MET A 301 7.91 -18.98 1.69
N VAL A 302 7.56 -20.08 1.02
CA VAL A 302 6.50 -20.99 1.45
C VAL A 302 6.86 -21.60 2.80
N GLY A 303 8.11 -21.99 2.99
CA GLY A 303 8.66 -22.47 4.26
C GLY A 303 8.63 -21.43 5.36
N ILE A 304 8.92 -20.15 5.10
CA ILE A 304 8.83 -19.05 6.08
C ILE A 304 7.36 -18.77 6.41
N GLY A 305 6.46 -18.80 5.43
CA GLY A 305 5.02 -18.70 5.68
C GLY A 305 4.51 -19.85 6.55
N ILE A 306 4.89 -21.09 6.23
CA ILE A 306 4.56 -22.29 7.02
C ILE A 306 5.21 -22.22 8.41
N MET A 307 6.49 -21.83 8.51
CA MET A 307 7.20 -21.72 9.79
C MET A 307 6.66 -20.58 10.64
N ALA A 308 6.14 -19.51 10.04
CA ALA A 308 5.46 -18.45 10.76
C ALA A 308 4.08 -18.91 11.26
N VAL A 309 3.33 -19.66 10.46
CA VAL A 309 2.09 -20.32 10.88
C VAL A 309 2.39 -21.32 12.01
N LEU A 310 3.42 -22.15 11.87
CA LEU A 310 3.84 -23.12 12.88
C LEU A 310 4.37 -22.42 14.13
N ALA A 311 5.21 -21.39 14.03
CA ALA A 311 5.69 -20.61 15.18
C ALA A 311 4.54 -19.90 15.88
N PHE A 312 3.55 -19.40 15.15
CA PHE A 312 2.32 -18.84 15.69
C PHE A 312 1.48 -19.91 16.43
N THR A 313 1.37 -21.11 15.86
CA THR A 313 0.62 -22.23 16.44
C THR A 313 1.34 -22.80 17.69
N SER A 314 2.66 -22.96 17.62
CA SER A 314 3.53 -23.41 18.71
C SER A 314 3.61 -22.37 19.82
N PHE A 315 3.65 -21.08 19.49
CA PHE A 315 3.60 -20.01 20.48
C PHE A 315 2.21 -19.91 21.11
N ARG A 316 1.11 -20.17 20.39
CA ARG A 316 -0.23 -20.29 20.99
C ARG A 316 -0.30 -21.40 22.04
N LEU A 317 0.32 -22.54 21.74
CA LEU A 317 0.48 -23.66 22.68
C LEU A 317 1.36 -23.27 23.89
N LEU A 318 2.44 -22.52 23.66
CA LEU A 318 3.32 -22.01 24.72
C LEU A 318 2.69 -20.90 25.57
N SER A 319 1.90 -20.00 24.96
CA SER A 319 1.24 -18.88 25.64
C SER A 319 0.04 -19.35 26.45
N GLY A 320 -0.63 -20.43 26.02
CA GLY A 320 -1.60 -21.13 26.86
C GLY A 320 -0.97 -21.68 28.15
N ALA A 321 0.33 -21.99 28.12
CA ALA A 321 1.11 -22.39 29.30
C ALA A 321 1.78 -21.22 30.05
N MET A 322 2.01 -20.06 29.42
CA MET A 322 2.73 -18.91 30.01
C MET A 322 1.85 -17.72 30.44
N LEU A 323 0.55 -17.71 30.12
CA LEU A 323 -0.41 -16.73 30.65
C LEU A 323 -0.59 -16.80 32.18
N THR A 324 0.07 -17.74 32.85
CA THR A 324 0.06 -17.94 34.30
C THR A 324 1.27 -17.36 35.04
N GLY A 325 2.31 -16.79 34.37
CA GLY A 325 3.54 -16.43 35.12
C GLY A 325 4.53 -15.40 34.59
N TYR A 326 4.38 -14.82 33.39
CA TYR A 326 5.32 -13.80 32.89
C TYR A 326 4.62 -12.53 32.38
N GLU A 327 5.19 -11.36 32.68
CA GLU A 327 4.79 -10.05 32.17
C GLU A 327 4.99 -9.96 30.65
N VAL A 328 4.09 -10.57 29.89
CA VAL A 328 4.00 -10.32 28.44
C VAL A 328 3.56 -8.88 28.26
N GLU A 329 4.39 -8.09 27.58
CA GLU A 329 4.11 -6.70 27.22
C GLU A 329 2.68 -6.53 26.67
N ALA A 330 1.95 -5.56 27.21
CA ALA A 330 0.51 -5.39 26.99
C ALA A 330 0.10 -5.39 25.51
N SER A 331 0.91 -4.79 24.63
CA SER A 331 0.64 -4.76 23.18
C SER A 331 0.68 -6.14 22.52
N LEU A 332 1.59 -7.02 22.92
CA LEU A 332 1.64 -8.39 22.41
C LEU A 332 0.45 -9.19 22.94
N ARG A 333 0.15 -9.06 24.23
CA ARG A 333 -1.00 -9.74 24.86
C ARG A 333 -2.33 -9.35 24.20
N ALA A 334 -2.54 -8.07 23.93
CA ALA A 334 -3.73 -7.58 23.22
C ALA A 334 -3.87 -8.24 21.83
N ARG A 335 -2.79 -8.29 21.04
CA ARG A 335 -2.81 -8.94 19.72
C ARG A 335 -3.13 -10.43 19.79
N PHE A 336 -2.63 -11.15 20.81
CA PHE A 336 -2.95 -12.57 20.99
C PHE A 336 -4.43 -12.78 21.32
N ILE A 337 -4.99 -11.94 22.19
CA ILE A 337 -6.41 -11.97 22.53
C ILE A 337 -7.28 -11.68 21.30
N GLU A 338 -6.93 -10.66 20.52
CA GLU A 338 -7.61 -10.38 19.25
C GLU A 338 -7.56 -11.57 18.29
N MET A 339 -6.37 -12.17 18.11
CA MET A 339 -6.20 -13.32 17.21
C MET A 339 -6.96 -14.56 17.72
N ALA A 340 -7.08 -14.76 19.02
CA ALA A 340 -7.86 -15.84 19.60
C ALA A 340 -9.37 -15.64 19.34
N GLY A 341 -9.88 -14.42 19.52
CA GLY A 341 -11.27 -14.07 19.18
C GLY A 341 -11.58 -14.28 17.70
N ALA A 342 -10.71 -13.77 16.81
CA ALA A 342 -10.84 -13.97 15.37
C ALA A 342 -10.81 -15.46 14.97
N LEU A 343 -9.94 -16.24 15.59
CA LEU A 343 -9.85 -17.68 15.34
C LEU A 343 -11.12 -18.42 15.82
N ASN A 344 -11.67 -18.05 16.98
CA ASN A 344 -12.93 -18.63 17.45
C ASN A 344 -14.08 -18.34 16.47
N ALA A 345 -14.15 -17.11 15.95
CA ALA A 345 -15.13 -16.73 14.94
C ALA A 345 -14.93 -17.52 13.62
N PHE A 346 -13.69 -17.74 13.21
CA PHE A 346 -13.36 -18.62 12.08
C PHE A 346 -13.83 -20.07 12.32
N MET A 347 -13.59 -20.63 13.51
CA MET A 347 -13.94 -22.03 13.82
C MET A 347 -15.44 -22.30 13.75
N GLN A 348 -16.28 -21.28 13.96
CA GLN A 348 -17.73 -21.39 13.76
C GLN A 348 -18.10 -21.47 12.27
N HIS A 349 -17.28 -20.88 11.40
CA HIS A 349 -17.57 -20.71 9.98
C HIS A 349 -16.34 -20.98 9.09
N PRO A 350 -15.78 -22.21 9.11
CA PRO A 350 -14.45 -22.47 8.57
C PRO A 350 -14.34 -22.32 7.05
N LEU A 351 -15.40 -22.59 6.29
CA LEU A 351 -15.34 -22.57 4.83
C LEU A 351 -15.37 -21.14 4.25
N PHE A 352 -16.30 -20.31 4.71
CA PHE A 352 -16.59 -18.99 4.14
C PHE A 352 -16.37 -17.82 5.09
N GLY A 353 -15.97 -18.09 6.33
CA GLY A 353 -15.75 -17.08 7.35
C GLY A 353 -17.04 -16.40 7.82
N VAL A 354 -16.86 -15.32 8.58
CA VAL A 354 -17.95 -14.47 9.11
C VAL A 354 -18.44 -13.43 8.09
N GLY A 355 -17.67 -13.17 7.03
CA GLY A 355 -17.96 -12.13 6.05
C GLY A 355 -17.56 -10.72 6.49
N LEU A 356 -17.55 -9.77 5.55
CA LEU A 356 -17.25 -8.37 5.83
C LEU A 356 -18.30 -7.77 6.79
N GLY A 357 -17.82 -6.89 7.67
CA GLY A 357 -18.59 -6.29 8.76
C GLY A 357 -18.83 -7.23 9.96
N GLY A 358 -18.69 -8.55 9.80
CA GLY A 358 -18.88 -9.49 10.90
C GLY A 358 -17.75 -9.37 11.93
N GLY A 359 -18.11 -9.14 13.20
CA GLY A 359 -17.14 -8.97 14.28
C GLY A 359 -16.73 -10.26 14.98
N PHE A 360 -15.87 -10.11 15.96
CA PHE A 360 -15.59 -11.11 16.99
C PHE A 360 -15.42 -10.41 18.34
N GLU A 361 -15.74 -11.11 19.42
CA GLU A 361 -15.54 -10.59 20.77
C GLU A 361 -14.12 -10.86 21.27
N ALA A 362 -13.51 -9.85 21.89
CA ALA A 362 -12.23 -10.00 22.57
C ALA A 362 -12.14 -9.02 23.76
N LEU A 363 -11.27 -9.31 24.73
CA LEU A 363 -11.05 -8.41 25.88
C LEU A 363 -10.37 -7.13 25.40
N ASP A 364 -10.93 -5.97 25.72
CA ASP A 364 -10.35 -4.68 25.35
C ASP A 364 -9.15 -4.33 26.20
N MET A 365 -8.00 -4.78 25.72
CA MET A 365 -6.69 -4.55 26.33
C MET A 365 -5.87 -3.52 25.52
N ALA A 366 -6.41 -3.02 24.42
CA ALA A 366 -5.68 -2.24 23.43
C ALA A 366 -5.92 -0.72 23.53
N GLN A 367 -7.05 -0.28 24.09
CA GLN A 367 -7.45 1.14 24.06
C GLN A 367 -7.46 1.90 25.38
N SER A 368 -7.41 1.25 26.55
CA SER A 368 -7.46 1.99 27.81
C SER A 368 -6.06 2.22 28.39
N GLY A 369 -5.56 3.44 28.24
CA GLY A 369 -4.55 4.00 29.16
C GLY A 369 -5.05 4.05 30.61
N GLU A 370 -6.35 3.80 30.83
CA GLU A 370 -6.97 3.56 32.12
C GLU A 370 -7.05 2.06 32.40
N GLN A 371 -6.27 1.58 33.36
CA GLN A 371 -6.07 0.17 33.71
C GLN A 371 -7.29 -0.59 34.27
N LEU A 372 -8.53 -0.11 34.18
CA LEU A 372 -9.58 -0.53 35.13
C LEU A 372 -10.88 -1.12 34.59
N ALA A 373 -11.06 -1.32 33.28
CA ALA A 373 -12.19 -2.15 32.81
C ALA A 373 -11.81 -2.94 31.55
N ALA A 374 -11.30 -4.16 31.74
CA ALA A 374 -11.23 -5.17 30.69
C ALA A 374 -12.65 -5.61 30.29
N GLY A 375 -13.36 -4.76 29.55
CA GLY A 375 -14.65 -5.08 28.96
C GLY A 375 -14.47 -5.96 27.72
N VAL A 376 -15.40 -6.87 27.49
CA VAL A 376 -15.52 -7.53 26.18
C VAL A 376 -15.97 -6.47 25.17
N ARG A 377 -15.23 -6.32 24.07
CA ARG A 377 -15.61 -5.46 22.95
C ARG A 377 -15.68 -6.27 21.66
N GLU A 378 -16.53 -5.82 20.76
CA GLU A 378 -16.61 -6.35 19.41
C GLU A 378 -15.55 -5.68 18.53
N TYR A 379 -14.73 -6.52 17.89
CA TYR A 379 -13.70 -6.11 16.93
C TYR A 379 -14.11 -6.55 15.53
N THR A 380 -13.96 -5.65 14.56
CA THR A 380 -14.21 -5.91 13.14
C THR A 380 -12.93 -6.08 12.33
N THR A 381 -11.77 -5.89 12.95
CA THR A 381 -10.44 -6.05 12.33
C THR A 381 -9.48 -6.72 13.31
N VAL A 382 -8.43 -7.35 12.79
CA VAL A 382 -7.39 -8.01 13.61
C VAL A 382 -6.02 -7.55 13.14
N HIS A 383 -5.08 -7.38 14.06
CA HIS A 383 -3.72 -6.91 13.73
C HIS A 383 -2.82 -7.94 13.01
N ASN A 384 -3.40 -9.00 12.43
CA ASN A 384 -2.72 -10.00 11.62
C ASN A 384 -3.52 -10.19 10.33
N ILE A 385 -2.97 -9.78 9.19
CA ILE A 385 -3.73 -9.75 7.94
C ILE A 385 -4.12 -11.13 7.43
N TRP A 386 -3.30 -12.15 7.71
CA TRP A 386 -3.58 -13.51 7.31
C TRP A 386 -4.73 -14.08 8.12
N MET A 387 -4.74 -13.79 9.43
CA MET A 387 -5.90 -14.09 10.27
C MET A 387 -7.12 -13.33 9.78
N TYR A 388 -6.99 -12.06 9.38
CA TYR A 388 -8.08 -11.28 8.80
C TYR A 388 -8.71 -11.98 7.59
N TYR A 389 -7.88 -12.37 6.62
CA TYR A 389 -8.34 -13.07 5.43
C TYR A 389 -9.00 -14.41 5.76
N LEU A 390 -8.44 -15.15 6.72
CA LEU A 390 -8.97 -16.42 7.17
C LEU A 390 -10.33 -16.26 7.87
N TYR A 391 -10.47 -15.36 8.84
CA TYR A 391 -11.72 -15.26 9.60
C TYR A 391 -12.84 -14.60 8.78
N LYS A 392 -12.52 -13.64 7.90
CA LYS A 392 -13.52 -12.96 7.06
C LYS A 392 -13.99 -13.81 5.88
N GLY A 393 -13.08 -14.50 5.19
CA GLY A 393 -13.40 -15.26 3.97
C GLY A 393 -13.34 -16.78 4.11
N GLY A 394 -12.96 -17.29 5.29
CA GLY A 394 -12.76 -18.73 5.52
C GLY A 394 -11.59 -19.30 4.73
N LEU A 395 -11.51 -20.64 4.67
CA LEU A 395 -10.51 -21.36 3.89
C LEU A 395 -10.60 -21.03 2.39
N VAL A 396 -11.81 -20.89 1.86
CA VAL A 396 -12.03 -20.58 0.43
C VAL A 396 -11.51 -19.18 0.11
N GLY A 397 -11.85 -18.19 0.94
CA GLY A 397 -11.35 -16.83 0.79
C GLY A 397 -9.81 -16.76 0.91
N LEU A 398 -9.24 -17.44 1.90
CA LEU A 398 -7.78 -17.47 2.07
C LEU A 398 -7.08 -18.07 0.84
N LEU A 399 -7.64 -19.10 0.20
CA LEU A 399 -7.09 -19.68 -1.02
C LEU A 399 -7.00 -18.65 -2.17
N PHE A 400 -8.03 -17.81 -2.34
CA PHE A 400 -8.00 -16.74 -3.33
C PHE A 400 -6.92 -15.69 -3.03
N VAL A 401 -6.72 -15.34 -1.75
CA VAL A 401 -5.67 -14.42 -1.33
C VAL A 401 -4.27 -15.00 -1.56
N ILE A 402 -4.04 -16.26 -1.17
CA ILE A 402 -2.76 -16.94 -1.41
C ILE A 402 -2.48 -16.97 -2.91
N THR A 403 -3.47 -17.36 -3.72
CA THR A 403 -3.36 -17.35 -5.19
C THR A 403 -3.00 -15.96 -5.70
N ALA A 404 -3.67 -14.92 -5.21
CA ALA A 404 -3.41 -13.53 -5.60
C ALA A 404 -1.95 -13.13 -5.39
N TYR A 405 -1.45 -13.31 -4.17
CA TYR A 405 -0.09 -12.91 -3.81
C TYR A 405 0.98 -13.79 -4.46
N SER A 406 0.75 -15.10 -4.57
CA SER A 406 1.64 -16.01 -5.29
C SER A 406 1.81 -15.61 -6.75
N LEU A 407 0.72 -15.27 -7.45
CA LEU A 407 0.78 -14.84 -8.85
C LEU A 407 1.52 -13.50 -9.04
N ILE A 408 1.40 -12.57 -8.09
CA ILE A 408 2.18 -11.32 -8.09
C ILE A 408 3.67 -11.61 -7.91
N VAL A 409 4.04 -12.48 -6.95
CA VAL A 409 5.42 -12.89 -6.69
C VAL A 409 6.04 -13.60 -7.90
N VAL A 410 5.34 -14.59 -8.46
CA VAL A 410 5.75 -15.32 -9.67
C VAL A 410 5.99 -14.35 -10.83
N SER A 411 5.10 -13.38 -11.01
CA SER A 411 5.22 -12.37 -12.07
C SER A 411 6.43 -11.46 -11.88
N GLY A 412 6.67 -10.99 -10.65
CA GLY A 412 7.84 -10.18 -10.32
C GLY A 412 9.15 -10.94 -10.52
N GLN A 413 9.18 -12.22 -10.15
CA GLN A 413 10.31 -13.10 -10.35
C GLN A 413 10.60 -13.34 -11.84
N ALA A 414 9.56 -13.64 -12.63
CA ALA A 414 9.68 -13.80 -14.07
C ALA A 414 10.25 -12.53 -14.73
N LEU A 415 9.83 -11.34 -14.26
CA LEU A 415 10.40 -10.07 -14.71
C LEU A 415 11.89 -9.94 -14.34
N VAL A 416 12.26 -10.22 -13.09
CA VAL A 416 13.66 -10.16 -12.62
C VAL A 416 14.57 -11.05 -13.48
N LEU A 417 14.09 -12.23 -13.88
CA LEU A 417 14.84 -13.14 -14.74
C LEU A 417 14.95 -12.66 -16.19
N ALA A 418 13.87 -12.11 -16.74
CA ALA A 418 13.83 -11.66 -18.13
C ALA A 418 14.55 -10.32 -18.37
N GLU A 419 14.76 -9.51 -17.34
CA GLU A 419 15.29 -8.16 -17.48
C GLU A 419 16.79 -8.16 -17.80
N ALA A 420 17.17 -7.78 -19.02
CA ALA A 420 18.58 -7.73 -19.45
C ALA A 420 19.39 -6.60 -18.79
N GLU A 421 18.80 -5.41 -18.62
CA GLU A 421 19.52 -4.24 -18.11
C GLU A 421 19.81 -4.36 -16.59
N PRO A 422 21.08 -4.24 -16.14
CA PRO A 422 21.43 -4.46 -14.73
C PRO A 422 20.71 -3.56 -13.73
N LYS A 423 20.56 -2.27 -14.05
CA LYS A 423 19.87 -1.29 -13.19
C LYS A 423 18.38 -1.62 -13.05
N SER A 424 17.77 -1.95 -14.17
CA SER A 424 16.38 -2.37 -14.28
C SER A 424 16.10 -3.63 -13.47
N ARG A 425 17.00 -4.61 -13.57
CA ARG A 425 16.93 -5.86 -12.84
C ARG A 425 17.05 -5.63 -11.34
N ALA A 426 17.98 -4.77 -10.93
CA ALA A 426 18.13 -4.37 -9.53
C ALA A 426 16.86 -3.68 -9.00
N LEU A 427 16.29 -2.75 -9.75
CA LEU A 427 15.01 -2.12 -9.37
C LEU A 427 13.91 -3.18 -9.16
N ALA A 428 13.75 -4.11 -10.09
CA ALA A 428 12.75 -5.18 -9.99
C ALA A 428 13.00 -6.12 -8.79
N ARG A 429 14.27 -6.45 -8.49
CA ARG A 429 14.66 -7.23 -7.30
C ARG A 429 14.29 -6.52 -6.01
N GLY A 430 14.61 -5.24 -5.90
CA GLY A 430 14.26 -4.42 -4.73
C GLY A 430 12.76 -4.35 -4.50
N VAL A 431 11.98 -4.10 -5.57
CA VAL A 431 10.51 -4.06 -5.51
C VAL A 431 9.94 -5.41 -5.08
N LEU A 432 10.41 -6.52 -5.66
CA LEU A 432 9.96 -7.86 -5.31
C LEU A 432 10.32 -8.20 -3.85
N ALA A 433 11.56 -7.98 -3.45
CA ALA A 433 12.03 -8.28 -2.10
C ALA A 433 11.25 -7.48 -1.02
N ALA A 434 11.00 -6.20 -1.28
CA ALA A 434 10.17 -5.36 -0.43
C ALA A 434 8.74 -5.90 -0.32
N PHE A 435 8.11 -6.24 -1.44
CA PHE A 435 6.75 -6.79 -1.44
C PHE A 435 6.66 -8.08 -0.61
N VAL A 436 7.63 -8.96 -0.76
CA VAL A 436 7.72 -10.20 0.03
C VAL A 436 7.88 -9.91 1.51
N GLY A 437 8.78 -9.00 1.91
CA GLY A 437 8.93 -8.65 3.32
C GLY A 437 7.65 -8.06 3.92
N GLN A 438 6.89 -7.27 3.14
CA GLN A 438 5.58 -6.77 3.57
C GLN A 438 4.54 -7.89 3.75
N LEU A 439 4.57 -8.96 2.93
CA LEU A 439 3.73 -10.15 3.13
C LEU A 439 4.02 -10.83 4.47
N VAL A 440 5.30 -10.94 4.84
CA VAL A 440 5.70 -11.49 6.15
C VAL A 440 5.34 -10.53 7.28
N ALA A 441 5.56 -9.23 7.11
CA ALA A 441 5.13 -8.21 8.07
C ALA A 441 3.62 -8.23 8.33
N GLY A 442 2.84 -8.67 7.34
CA GLY A 442 1.40 -8.90 7.43
C GLY A 442 0.98 -9.82 8.58
N LEU A 443 1.87 -10.70 9.07
CA LEU A 443 1.62 -11.56 10.23
C LEU A 443 1.45 -10.76 11.54
N ALA A 444 1.99 -9.56 11.60
CA ALA A 444 2.02 -8.75 12.82
C ALA A 444 1.36 -7.36 12.65
N MET A 445 0.88 -7.03 11.44
CA MET A 445 0.21 -5.77 11.17
C MET A 445 -0.73 -5.88 9.95
N PRO A 446 -1.91 -5.24 9.94
CA PRO A 446 -2.88 -5.35 8.84
C PRO A 446 -2.53 -4.43 7.65
N ARG A 447 -1.26 -4.43 7.22
CA ARG A 447 -0.70 -3.43 6.29
C ARG A 447 -1.43 -3.36 4.95
N PHE A 448 -1.86 -4.49 4.39
CA PHE A 448 -2.61 -4.52 3.12
C PHE A 448 -4.12 -4.32 3.24
N LEU A 449 -4.64 -4.00 4.43
CA LEU A 449 -6.02 -3.54 4.59
C LEU A 449 -6.11 -2.01 4.59
N TYR A 450 -5.01 -1.31 4.87
CA TYR A 450 -4.99 0.14 4.82
C TYR A 450 -4.91 0.65 3.37
N PRO A 451 -5.43 1.87 3.07
CA PRO A 451 -5.30 2.49 1.76
C PRO A 451 -3.85 2.50 1.25
N GLN A 452 -2.88 2.75 2.14
CA GLN A 452 -1.45 2.74 1.83
C GLN A 452 -0.95 1.36 1.37
N GLY A 453 -1.46 0.27 1.96
CA GLY A 453 -1.10 -1.08 1.55
C GLY A 453 -1.63 -1.44 0.16
N TYR A 454 -2.84 -1.00 -0.17
CA TYR A 454 -3.37 -1.17 -1.52
C TYR A 454 -2.59 -0.37 -2.56
N VAL A 455 -2.09 0.82 -2.23
CA VAL A 455 -1.13 1.53 -3.08
C VAL A 455 0.09 0.67 -3.33
N VAL A 456 0.69 0.09 -2.28
CA VAL A 456 1.87 -0.76 -2.42
C VAL A 456 1.59 -1.93 -3.35
N ILE A 457 0.47 -2.64 -3.14
CA ILE A 457 0.06 -3.74 -4.02
C ILE A 457 -0.11 -3.25 -5.46
N ALA A 458 -0.86 -2.17 -5.66
CA ALA A 458 -1.19 -1.64 -6.97
C ALA A 458 0.05 -1.10 -7.71
N LEU A 459 0.97 -0.43 -7.01
CA LEU A 459 2.25 0.05 -7.54
C LEU A 459 3.14 -1.11 -7.98
N VAL A 460 3.30 -2.13 -7.12
CA VAL A 460 4.11 -3.32 -7.42
C VAL A 460 3.54 -4.07 -8.62
N ALA A 461 2.24 -4.32 -8.61
CA ALA A 461 1.52 -5.03 -9.66
C ALA A 461 1.57 -4.27 -10.99
N CYS A 462 1.34 -2.95 -10.97
CA CYS A 462 1.44 -2.09 -12.15
C CYS A 462 2.87 -2.02 -12.68
N PHE A 463 3.87 -1.96 -11.81
CA PHE A 463 5.27 -1.98 -12.20
C PHE A 463 5.61 -3.28 -12.94
N PHE A 464 5.20 -4.44 -12.43
CA PHE A 464 5.48 -5.71 -13.10
C PHE A 464 4.77 -5.84 -14.45
N TYR A 465 3.52 -5.39 -14.54
CA TYR A 465 2.78 -5.35 -15.80
C TYR A 465 3.47 -4.46 -16.85
N ALA A 466 3.76 -3.21 -16.51
CA ALA A 466 4.30 -2.23 -17.45
C ALA A 466 5.69 -2.62 -17.99
N ASN A 467 6.52 -3.27 -17.17
CA ASN A 467 7.84 -3.72 -17.61
C ASN A 467 7.78 -4.97 -18.51
N ARG A 468 6.86 -5.91 -18.27
CA ARG A 468 6.77 -7.12 -19.10
C ARG A 468 6.21 -6.86 -20.50
N ASN A 469 5.25 -5.95 -20.63
CA ASN A 469 4.74 -5.56 -21.94
C ASN A 469 5.81 -4.91 -22.82
N HIS A 470 6.72 -4.13 -22.22
CA HIS A 470 7.86 -3.57 -22.96
C HIS A 470 8.81 -4.67 -23.47
N ALA A 471 9.05 -5.73 -22.68
CA ALA A 471 9.91 -6.84 -23.08
C ALA A 471 9.36 -7.62 -24.28
N LYS A 472 8.03 -7.69 -24.46
CA LYS A 472 7.42 -8.33 -25.64
C LYS A 472 7.57 -7.51 -26.93
N VAL A 473 7.60 -6.19 -26.83
CA VAL A 473 7.60 -5.28 -27.99
C VAL A 473 9.02 -5.03 -28.53
N SER A 474 10.05 -5.20 -27.70
CA SER A 474 11.45 -5.05 -28.12
C SER A 474 12.05 -6.43 -28.38
N PRO A 475 12.20 -6.90 -29.63
CA PRO A 475 12.90 -8.15 -29.90
C PRO A 475 14.31 -8.08 -29.30
N PRO A 476 14.86 -9.21 -28.80
CA PRO A 476 16.22 -9.22 -28.30
C PRO A 476 17.14 -8.70 -29.41
N ARG A 477 17.86 -7.61 -29.13
CA ARG A 477 18.93 -7.16 -30.02
C ARG A 477 19.95 -8.28 -30.03
N ILE A 478 19.95 -9.08 -31.09
CA ILE A 478 21.05 -10.00 -31.38
C ILE A 478 22.30 -9.11 -31.41
N PRO A 479 23.29 -9.34 -30.53
CA PRO A 479 24.50 -8.53 -30.56
C PRO A 479 25.10 -8.65 -31.97
N PRO A 480 25.43 -7.53 -32.63
CA PRO A 480 25.80 -7.52 -34.05
C PRO A 480 27.04 -8.34 -34.42
N ASN A 481 27.73 -8.96 -33.46
CA ASN A 481 28.99 -9.69 -33.67
C ASN A 481 28.97 -11.12 -33.07
N ALA A 482 27.83 -11.81 -33.04
CA ALA A 482 27.78 -13.23 -32.65
C ALA A 482 27.98 -14.20 -33.83
N GLY A 483 28.42 -13.70 -34.98
CA GLY A 483 28.78 -14.50 -36.14
C GLY A 483 30.01 -13.91 -36.80
N GLU A 484 31.18 -14.28 -36.27
CA GLU A 484 32.41 -14.56 -37.01
C GLU A 484 33.10 -15.75 -36.35
#